data_AF-A0A8J6Z7K5-F1
#
_entry.id   AF-A0A8J6Z7K5-F1
#
_cell.length_a   1.000
_cell.length_b   1.000
_cell.length_c   1.000
_cell.angle_alpha   90.00
_cell.angle_beta   90.00
_cell.angle_gamma   90.00
#
_symmetry.space_group_name_H-M   'P 1'
#
loop_
_entity.id
_entity.type
_entity.pdbx_description
1 polymer ?
#
loop_
_entity_poly.entity_id
_entity_poly.type
_entity_poly.pdbx_seq_one_letter_code
_entity_poly.pdbx_strand_id
1 'polypeptide(L)'
;MATREENLKKIKAKLETMSDDELSMVAGGGKEDTASDNGLLYSYGLMDHDYSELEVSFKWKSLSAEVDAGWAKAGITCVTKPSGDNEYFMGGKQILRGEAWKHVIDNFKQIRP
;
A
#
# COMPACT_ATOMS: atom_id res chain seq x y z
N MET A 1 -23.25 -20.11 -14.19
CA MET A 1 -22.06 -19.95 -13.34
C MET A 1 -20.85 -20.15 -14.24
N ALA A 2 -19.94 -19.17 -14.33
CA ALA A 2 -18.78 -19.28 -15.21
C ALA A 2 -17.78 -20.30 -14.64
N THR A 3 -17.17 -21.12 -15.50
CA THR A 3 -16.22 -22.13 -15.08
C THR A 3 -14.89 -21.50 -14.62
N ARG A 4 -14.10 -22.22 -13.83
CA ARG A 4 -12.80 -21.75 -13.34
C ARG A 4 -11.88 -21.28 -14.48
N GLU A 5 -11.90 -21.99 -15.61
CA GLU A 5 -11.14 -21.62 -16.81
C GLU A 5 -11.63 -20.33 -17.46
N GLU A 6 -12.95 -20.09 -17.50
CA GLU A 6 -13.52 -18.85 -18.02
C GLU A 6 -13.15 -17.65 -17.15
N ASN A 7 -13.08 -17.82 -15.83
CA ASN A 7 -12.65 -16.76 -14.91
C ASN A 7 -11.17 -16.42 -15.09
N LEU A 8 -10.30 -17.43 -15.22
CA LEU A 8 -8.87 -17.22 -15.47
C LEU A 8 -8.61 -16.53 -16.80
N LYS A 9 -9.36 -16.90 -17.84
CA LYS A 9 -9.24 -16.29 -19.17
C LYS A 9 -9.67 -14.82 -19.16
N LYS A 10 -10.71 -14.48 -18.40
CA LYS A 10 -11.17 -13.08 -18.22
C LYS A 10 -10.17 -12.24 -17.45
N ILE A 11 -9.53 -12.80 -16.42
CA ILE A 11 -8.49 -12.09 -15.65
C ILE A 11 -7.28 -11.81 -16.55
N LYS A 12 -6.82 -12.80 -17.31
CA LYS A 12 -5.67 -12.66 -18.20
C LYS A 12 -5.91 -11.64 -19.32
N ALA A 13 -7.07 -11.70 -19.95
CA ALA A 13 -7.45 -10.73 -20.98
C ALA A 13 -7.57 -9.30 -20.43
N LYS A 14 -7.95 -9.14 -19.16
CA LYS A 14 -8.04 -7.82 -18.51
C LYS A 14 -6.67 -7.26 -18.17
N LEU A 15 -5.72 -8.11 -17.75
CA LEU A 15 -4.32 -7.72 -17.51
C LEU A 15 -3.59 -7.30 -18.79
N GLU A 16 -3.89 -7.94 -19.92
CA GLU A 16 -3.30 -7.60 -21.23
C GLU A 16 -3.82 -6.27 -21.81
N THR A 17 -4.89 -5.69 -21.23
CA THR A 17 -5.49 -4.42 -21.67
C THR A 17 -5.22 -3.25 -20.74
N MET A 18 -4.54 -3.47 -19.61
CA MET A 18 -4.17 -2.43 -18.66
C MET A 18 -2.94 -1.67 -19.18
N SER A 19 -2.90 -0.36 -18.98
CA SER A 19 -1.72 0.45 -19.33
C SER A 19 -0.55 0.12 -18.40
N ASP A 20 0.67 0.46 -18.81
CA ASP A 20 1.87 0.27 -17.95
C ASP A 20 1.75 1.01 -16.61
N ASP A 21 1.00 2.12 -16.55
CA ASP A 21 0.70 2.87 -15.34
C ASP A 21 -0.35 2.16 -14.45
N GLU A 22 -1.28 1.41 -15.04
CA GLU A 22 -2.23 0.57 -14.29
C GLU A 22 -1.58 -0.75 -13.85
N LEU A 23 -0.59 -1.25 -14.58
CA LEU A 23 0.24 -2.39 -14.20
C LEU A 23 1.24 -2.02 -13.09
N SER A 24 1.76 -0.79 -13.05
CA SER A 24 2.60 -0.31 -11.94
C SER A 24 1.81 -0.18 -10.64
N MET A 25 0.51 0.17 -10.71
CA MET A 25 -0.39 0.14 -9.55
C MET A 25 -0.69 -1.29 -9.04
N VAL A 26 -0.45 -2.32 -9.85
CA VAL A 26 -0.65 -3.74 -9.48
C VAL A 26 0.64 -4.37 -8.92
N ALA A 27 1.81 -3.76 -9.15
CA ALA A 27 3.10 -4.16 -8.60
C ALA A 27 3.55 -3.16 -7.53
N GLY A 28 3.05 -3.35 -6.31
CA GLY A 28 3.29 -2.43 -5.21
C GLY A 28 4.68 -2.56 -4.59
N GLY A 29 5.61 -1.71 -5.03
CA GLY A 29 6.51 -1.06 -4.08
C GLY A 29 7.64 -0.22 -4.66
N GLY A 30 7.98 0.75 -3.82
CA GLY A 30 8.96 1.80 -4.08
C GLY A 30 8.73 2.97 -3.12
N LYS A 31 9.54 4.02 -3.30
CA LYS A 31 9.45 5.29 -2.55
C LYS A 31 8.10 5.97 -2.75
N GLU A 32 7.53 5.87 -3.96
CA GLU A 32 6.20 6.35 -4.34
C GLU A 32 5.08 5.67 -3.52
N ASP A 33 5.17 4.36 -3.34
CA ASP A 33 4.22 3.59 -2.53
C ASP A 33 4.30 3.95 -1.06
N THR A 34 5.52 4.13 -0.56
CA THR A 34 5.76 4.56 0.83
C THR A 34 5.24 5.98 1.07
N ALA A 35 5.36 6.88 0.10
CA ALA A 35 4.78 8.22 0.17
C ALA A 35 3.24 8.18 0.11
N SER A 36 2.67 7.36 -0.77
CA SER A 36 1.23 7.18 -0.85
C SER A 36 0.64 6.54 0.41
N ASP A 37 1.33 5.58 1.00
CA ASP A 37 0.97 4.99 2.29
C ASP A 37 1.03 6.03 3.40
N ASN A 38 2.07 6.87 3.42
CA ASN A 38 2.16 7.96 4.36
C ASN A 38 0.94 8.91 4.26
N GLY A 39 0.55 9.34 3.05
CA GLY A 39 -0.61 10.19 2.85
C GLY A 39 -1.91 9.53 3.33
N LEU A 40 -2.11 8.24 3.04
CA LEU A 40 -3.23 7.47 3.59
C LEU A 40 -3.21 7.48 5.12
N LEU A 41 -2.11 7.04 5.74
CA LEU A 41 -1.99 6.93 7.19
C LEU A 41 -2.14 8.30 7.88
N TYR A 42 -1.65 9.37 7.27
CA TYR A 42 -1.86 10.73 7.74
C TYR A 42 -3.34 11.15 7.66
N SER A 43 -4.03 10.88 6.56
CA SER A 43 -5.46 11.23 6.42
C SER A 43 -6.36 10.54 7.46
N TYR A 44 -5.98 9.34 7.91
CA TYR A 44 -6.66 8.55 8.94
C TYR A 44 -6.13 8.75 10.36
N GLY A 45 -5.19 9.69 10.58
CA GLY A 45 -4.69 10.02 11.91
C GLY A 45 -3.74 9.00 12.52
N LEU A 46 -3.22 8.09 11.70
CA LEU A 46 -2.21 7.10 12.09
C LEU A 46 -0.80 7.70 12.00
N MET A 47 -0.64 8.79 11.28
CA MET A 47 0.59 9.59 11.26
C MET A 47 0.30 11.07 11.56
N ASP A 48 1.33 11.77 12.05
CA ASP A 48 1.27 13.19 12.41
C ASP A 48 1.75 14.11 11.28
N HIS A 49 2.44 13.55 10.28
CA HIS A 49 3.01 14.29 9.17
C HIS A 49 2.71 13.61 7.83
N ASP A 50 2.42 14.45 6.84
CA ASP A 50 2.34 14.10 5.42
C ASP A 50 3.68 14.49 4.77
N TYR A 51 4.38 13.51 4.24
CA TYR A 51 5.70 13.62 3.65
C TYR A 51 5.59 13.50 2.14
N SER A 52 6.20 14.43 1.44
CA SER A 52 6.32 14.33 -0.01
C SER A 52 7.18 13.13 -0.41
N GLU A 53 6.96 12.62 -1.63
CA GLU A 53 7.80 11.58 -2.23
C GLU A 53 9.29 11.96 -2.26
N LEU A 54 9.57 13.25 -2.49
CA LEU A 54 10.92 13.79 -2.47
C LEU A 54 11.55 13.64 -1.08
N GLU A 55 10.81 13.92 -0.02
CA GLU A 55 11.28 13.75 1.36
C GLU A 55 11.52 12.28 1.69
N VAL A 56 10.58 11.39 1.34
CA VAL A 56 10.73 9.94 1.49
C VAL A 56 12.00 9.45 0.77
N SER A 57 12.30 10.01 -0.39
CA SER A 57 13.49 9.68 -1.18
C SER A 57 14.81 10.09 -0.50
N PHE A 58 14.87 11.30 0.08
CA PHE A 58 16.10 11.84 0.69
C PHE A 58 16.29 11.40 2.15
N LYS A 59 15.20 11.08 2.87
CA LYS A 59 15.20 10.73 4.30
C LYS A 59 14.66 9.32 4.54
N TRP A 60 14.90 8.41 3.59
CA TRP A 60 14.36 7.05 3.59
C TRP A 60 14.39 6.37 4.96
N LYS A 61 15.58 6.24 5.58
CA LYS A 61 15.73 5.47 6.83
C LYS A 61 14.85 5.95 7.99
N SER A 62 14.66 7.26 8.13
CA SER A 62 13.81 7.80 9.21
C SER A 62 12.34 7.71 8.84
N LEU A 63 11.98 8.06 7.60
CA LEU A 63 10.59 8.13 7.17
C LEU A 63 9.97 6.75 6.95
N SER A 64 10.75 5.79 6.47
CA SER A 64 10.28 4.41 6.31
C SER A 64 9.89 3.80 7.66
N ALA A 65 10.66 4.07 8.71
CA ALA A 65 10.35 3.63 10.08
C ALA A 65 9.08 4.30 10.63
N GLU A 66 8.84 5.57 10.30
CA GLU A 66 7.61 6.27 10.70
C GLU A 66 6.38 5.72 9.98
N VAL A 67 6.50 5.37 8.69
CA VAL A 67 5.44 4.72 7.92
C VAL A 67 5.14 3.32 8.46
N ASP A 68 6.17 2.52 8.75
CA ASP A 68 6.02 1.21 9.40
C ASP A 68 5.32 1.34 10.77
N ALA A 69 5.66 2.37 11.55
CA ALA A 69 5.00 2.66 12.81
C ALA A 69 3.54 3.10 12.65
N GLY A 70 3.22 3.85 11.58
CA GLY A 70 1.85 4.21 11.22
C GLY A 70 1.01 2.97 10.89
N TRP A 71 1.55 2.04 10.10
CA TRP A 71 0.91 0.75 9.83
C TRP A 71 0.71 -0.08 11.11
N ALA A 72 1.70 -0.07 12.02
CA ALA A 72 1.60 -0.79 13.29
C ALA A 72 0.44 -0.29 14.16
N LYS A 73 0.11 1.01 14.13
CA LYS A 73 -1.08 1.57 14.80
C LYS A 73 -2.39 1.04 14.22
N ALA A 74 -2.40 0.64 12.96
CA ALA A 74 -3.51 -0.07 12.32
C ALA A 74 -3.48 -1.59 12.54
N GLY A 75 -2.54 -2.13 13.33
CA GLY A 75 -2.40 -3.57 13.54
C GLY A 75 -1.78 -4.31 12.34
N ILE A 76 -1.11 -3.58 11.45
CA ILE A 76 -0.45 -4.13 10.26
C ILE A 76 1.06 -3.99 10.44
N THR A 77 1.79 -5.09 10.31
CA THR A 77 3.25 -5.04 10.21
C THR A 77 3.60 -4.74 8.76
N CYS A 78 4.25 -3.60 8.51
CA CYS A 78 4.80 -3.26 7.20
C CYS A 78 6.32 -3.41 7.24
N VAL A 79 6.90 -3.90 6.14
CA VAL A 79 8.33 -3.87 5.88
C VAL A 79 8.55 -3.03 4.64
N THR A 80 8.81 -1.74 4.85
CA THR A 80 9.10 -0.81 3.77
C THR A 80 10.49 -1.07 3.17
N LYS A 81 10.61 -1.02 1.84
CA LYS A 81 11.88 -1.24 1.12
C LYS A 81 12.22 -0.06 0.21
N PRO A 82 13.50 0.40 0.18
CA PRO A 82 13.90 1.54 -0.65
C PRO A 82 13.87 1.21 -2.15
N SER A 83 13.78 -0.08 -2.48
CA SER A 83 13.68 -0.64 -3.82
C SER A 83 12.87 -1.95 -3.75
N GLY A 84 11.93 -2.12 -4.68
CA GLY A 84 11.05 -3.29 -4.74
C GLY A 84 9.86 -3.21 -3.80
N ASP A 85 9.15 -4.34 -3.68
CA ASP A 85 7.83 -4.38 -3.07
C ASP A 85 7.86 -4.28 -1.53
N ASN A 86 7.00 -3.39 -1.00
CA ASN A 86 6.72 -3.32 0.43
C ASN A 86 5.92 -4.57 0.83
N GLU A 87 6.19 -5.10 2.02
CA GLU A 87 5.50 -6.30 2.51
C GLU A 87 4.58 -5.96 3.67
N TYR A 88 3.33 -6.41 3.61
CA TYR A 88 2.31 -6.12 4.61
C TYR A 88 1.84 -7.41 5.24
N PHE A 89 1.67 -7.41 6.56
CA PHE A 89 1.23 -8.56 7.32
C PHE A 89 0.15 -8.17 8.33
N MET A 90 -0.95 -8.92 8.36
CA MET A 90 -2.03 -8.76 9.33
C MET A 90 -2.25 -10.10 10.05
N GLY A 91 -2.12 -10.11 11.37
CA GLY A 91 -2.17 -11.35 12.16
C GLY A 91 -1.12 -12.38 11.76
N GLY A 92 0.06 -11.94 11.29
CA GLY A 92 1.16 -12.80 10.86
C GLY A 92 1.01 -13.41 9.45
N LYS A 93 -0.08 -13.10 8.73
CA LYS A 93 -0.26 -13.51 7.32
C LYS A 93 0.08 -12.36 6.40
N GLN A 94 0.85 -12.65 5.34
CA GLN A 94 1.11 -11.67 4.30
C GLN A 94 -0.20 -11.33 3.57
N ILE A 95 -0.43 -10.05 3.35
CA ILE A 95 -1.58 -9.49 2.64
C ILE A 95 -1.10 -8.55 1.54
N LEU A 96 -1.97 -8.26 0.58
CA LEU A 96 -1.71 -7.27 -0.46
C LEU A 96 -1.84 -5.86 0.12
N ARG A 97 -1.13 -4.90 -0.46
CA ARG A 97 -1.23 -3.47 -0.08
C ARG A 97 -2.67 -2.96 -0.11
N GLY A 98 -3.44 -3.33 -1.13
CA GLY A 98 -4.85 -2.95 -1.22
C GLY A 98 -5.71 -3.50 -0.07
N GLU A 99 -5.38 -4.66 0.48
CA GLU A 99 -6.06 -5.22 1.66
C GLU A 99 -5.69 -4.45 2.93
N ALA A 100 -4.43 -4.01 3.05
CA ALA A 100 -3.97 -3.15 4.13
C ALA A 100 -4.68 -1.78 4.12
N TRP A 101 -4.78 -1.17 2.93
CA TRP A 101 -5.51 0.07 2.71
C TRP A 101 -6.99 -0.07 3.06
N LYS A 102 -7.63 -1.12 2.55
CA LYS A 102 -9.03 -1.41 2.86
C LYS A 102 -9.25 -1.58 4.36
N HIS A 103 -8.35 -2.28 5.05
CA HIS A 103 -8.42 -2.43 6.50
C HIS A 103 -8.43 -1.06 7.20
N VAL A 104 -7.54 -0.14 6.82
CA VAL A 104 -7.52 1.22 7.38
C VAL A 104 -8.83 1.96 7.10
N ILE A 105 -9.27 1.98 5.85
CA ILE A 105 -10.49 2.67 5.43
C ILE A 105 -11.74 2.14 6.15
N ASP A 106 -11.85 0.82 6.32
CA ASP A 106 -13.01 0.17 6.91
C ASP A 106 -13.04 0.31 8.46
N ASN A 107 -11.90 0.49 9.12
CA ASN A 107 -11.79 0.43 10.59
C ASN A 107 -11.38 1.75 11.25
N PHE A 108 -10.89 2.73 10.50
CA PHE A 108 -10.47 4.03 11.01
C PHE A 108 -11.31 5.13 10.39
N LYS A 109 -11.55 6.19 11.17
CA LYS A 109 -12.25 7.37 10.68
C LYS A 109 -11.25 8.30 10.01
N GLN A 110 -11.49 8.67 8.75
CA GLN A 110 -10.72 9.74 8.11
C GLN A 110 -10.89 11.04 8.91
N ILE A 111 -9.78 11.67 9.29
CA ILE A 111 -9.76 12.89 10.10
C ILE A 111 -9.15 14.09 9.36
N ARG A 112 -8.48 13.87 8.23
CA ARG A 112 -7.93 14.92 7.37
C ARG A 112 -8.30 14.64 5.91
N PRO A 113 -8.59 15.70 5.11
CA PRO A 113 -8.93 15.56 3.70
C PRO A 113 -7.76 15.04 2.86
#